data_AF-A0AAN8CM36-F1
#
_entry.id   AF-A0AAN8CM36-F1
#
_cell.length_a   1.000
_cell.length_b   1.000
_cell.length_c   1.000
_cell.angle_alpha   90.00
_cell.angle_beta   90.00
_cell.angle_gamma   90.00
#
_symmetry.space_group_name_H-M   'P 1'
#
loop_
_entity.id
_entity.type
_entity.pdbx_description
1 polymer ?
#
loop_
_entity_poly.entity_id
_entity_poly.type
_entity_poly.pdbx_seq_one_letter_code
_entity_poly.pdbx_strand_id
1 'polypeptide(L)'
;MDVTKLRVGFVTERGLVEHMKKNSGAERLRLEFRQNCKLFLLKMVSKLFEKAPLKYPLVRNLSVLDPRALLKSKEVSTRKLTTVLRLLVETGRIEDKCCDEIIREFGHFYDHSLMSASDSFRDFNPHSGRLDEFYQEHLSNKAECRHLWEVVKLVLVLSHGQASVERGFSVNKEVIVENLKEHSLIAQRVINDHVHSVGGLLNIAYTKELLLSAASARQKYLDVP
;
A
#
# COMPACT_ATOMS: atom_id res chain seq x y z
N MET A 1 -11.58 15.22 -27.52
CA MET A 1 -12.89 15.16 -26.84
C MET A 1 -13.64 16.46 -27.12
N ASP A 2 -14.79 16.35 -27.77
CA ASP A 2 -15.65 17.47 -28.20
C ASP A 2 -16.32 18.13 -26.99
N VAL A 3 -16.15 19.45 -26.84
CA VAL A 3 -16.63 20.23 -25.68
C VAL A 3 -18.16 20.30 -25.67
N THR A 4 -18.79 20.15 -26.84
CA THR A 4 -20.25 20.09 -26.96
C THR A 4 -20.85 18.81 -26.39
N LYS A 5 -20.03 17.75 -26.22
CA LYS A 5 -20.43 16.46 -25.64
C LYS A 5 -20.15 16.36 -24.15
N LEU A 6 -19.58 17.39 -23.52
CA LEU A 6 -19.33 17.40 -22.08
C LEU A 6 -20.66 17.52 -21.32
N ARG A 7 -21.07 16.43 -20.65
CA ARG A 7 -22.25 16.43 -19.77
C ARG A 7 -21.89 17.12 -18.46
N VAL A 8 -22.51 18.27 -18.19
CA VAL A 8 -22.32 19.06 -16.95
C VAL A 8 -23.37 18.75 -15.87
N GLY A 9 -24.15 17.68 -16.07
CA GLY A 9 -25.21 17.24 -15.16
C GLY A 9 -26.58 17.81 -15.51
N PHE A 10 -27.62 17.09 -15.09
CA PHE A 10 -29.01 17.34 -15.52
C PHE A 10 -29.58 18.68 -15.04
N VAL A 11 -29.26 19.09 -13.80
CA VAL A 11 -29.70 20.37 -13.22
C VAL A 11 -29.01 21.55 -13.91
N THR A 12 -27.69 21.46 -14.07
CA THR A 12 -26.88 22.48 -14.75
C THR A 12 -27.30 22.65 -16.20
N GLU A 13 -27.63 21.57 -16.90
CA GLU A 13 -28.08 21.63 -18.30
C GLU A 13 -29.45 22.31 -18.44
N ARG A 14 -30.40 22.06 -17.52
CA ARG A 14 -31.66 22.82 -17.49
C ARG A 14 -31.44 24.31 -17.28
N GLY A 15 -30.60 24.68 -16.32
CA GLY A 15 -30.28 26.09 -16.05
C GLY A 15 -29.65 26.79 -17.26
N LEU A 16 -28.77 26.09 -17.99
CA LEU A 16 -28.19 26.60 -19.24
C LEU A 16 -29.25 26.80 -20.34
N VAL A 17 -30.19 25.86 -20.52
CA VAL A 17 -31.28 25.98 -21.50
C VAL A 17 -32.24 27.13 -21.16
N GLU A 18 -32.57 27.31 -19.88
CA GLU A 18 -33.42 28.43 -19.44
C GLU A 18 -32.74 29.79 -19.65
N HIS A 19 -31.42 29.87 -19.42
CA HIS A 19 -30.63 31.06 -19.69
C HIS A 19 -30.54 31.38 -21.19
N MET A 20 -30.49 30.36 -22.05
CA MET A 20 -30.50 30.53 -23.52
C MET A 20 -31.81 31.14 -24.03
N LYS A 21 -32.95 30.79 -23.43
CA LYS A 21 -34.25 31.39 -23.81
C LYS A 21 -34.33 32.89 -23.54
N LYS A 22 -33.47 33.41 -22.65
CA LYS A 22 -33.48 34.81 -22.20
C LYS A 22 -32.42 35.69 -22.85
N ASN A 23 -31.41 35.12 -23.53
CA ASN A 23 -30.27 35.90 -24.05
C ASN A 23 -29.70 35.32 -25.36
N SER A 24 -29.70 36.13 -26.43
CA SER A 24 -29.21 35.73 -27.77
C SER A 24 -27.69 35.50 -27.85
N GLY A 25 -26.90 36.07 -26.93
CA GLY A 25 -25.46 35.82 -26.80
C GLY A 25 -25.07 34.59 -25.94
N ALA A 26 -26.05 33.85 -25.41
CA ALA A 26 -25.83 32.80 -24.42
C ALA A 26 -25.05 31.57 -24.93
N GLU A 27 -25.05 31.30 -26.25
CA GLU A 27 -24.38 30.12 -26.80
C GLU A 27 -22.84 30.21 -26.63
N ARG A 28 -22.27 31.41 -26.81
CA ARG A 28 -20.85 31.67 -26.54
C ARG A 28 -20.51 31.43 -25.08
N LEU A 29 -21.33 31.93 -24.16
CA LEU A 29 -21.15 31.75 -22.71
C LEU A 29 -21.30 30.28 -22.27
N ARG A 30 -22.20 29.52 -22.90
CA ARG A 30 -22.38 28.08 -22.65
C ARG A 30 -21.15 27.27 -23.08
N LEU A 31 -20.63 27.56 -24.28
CA LEU A 31 -19.39 26.96 -24.77
C LEU A 31 -18.22 27.29 -23.85
N GLU A 32 -18.11 28.55 -23.42
CA GLU A 32 -17.08 29.00 -22.47
C GLU A 32 -17.20 28.31 -21.10
N PHE A 33 -18.42 28.20 -20.56
CA PHE A 33 -18.67 27.46 -19.32
C PHE A 33 -18.25 26.00 -19.44
N ARG A 34 -18.63 25.31 -20.53
CA ARG A 34 -18.22 23.92 -20.76
C ARG A 34 -16.71 23.78 -20.95
N GLN A 35 -16.08 24.74 -21.62
CA GLN A 35 -14.62 24.82 -21.73
C GLN A 35 -13.97 24.95 -20.34
N ASN A 36 -14.52 25.81 -19.47
CA ASN A 36 -14.03 26.02 -18.12
C ASN A 36 -14.22 24.78 -17.23
N CYS A 37 -15.35 24.09 -17.30
CA CYS A 37 -15.57 22.81 -16.61
C CYS A 37 -14.55 21.75 -17.05
N LYS A 38 -14.28 21.65 -18.35
CA LYS A 38 -13.24 20.75 -18.89
C LYS A 38 -11.86 21.12 -18.35
N LEU A 39 -11.49 22.41 -18.40
CA LEU A 39 -10.21 22.89 -17.89
C LEU A 39 -10.06 22.62 -16.39
N PHE A 40 -11.14 22.81 -15.62
CA PHE A 40 -11.17 22.50 -14.20
C PHE A 40 -10.93 21.02 -13.94
N LEU A 41 -11.65 20.12 -14.62
CA LEU A 41 -11.45 18.68 -14.48
C LEU A 41 -10.02 18.26 -14.84
N LEU A 42 -9.47 18.80 -15.93
CA LEU A 42 -8.08 18.56 -16.31
C LEU A 42 -7.11 19.03 -15.23
N LYS A 43 -7.26 20.26 -14.73
CA LYS A 43 -6.42 20.81 -13.65
C LYS A 43 -6.54 19.99 -12.37
N MET A 44 -7.75 19.57 -12.00
CA MET A 44 -7.98 18.73 -10.82
C MET A 44 -7.29 17.38 -10.97
N VAL A 45 -7.48 16.70 -12.10
CA VAL A 45 -6.83 15.41 -12.38
C VAL A 45 -5.31 15.56 -12.36
N SER A 46 -4.76 16.59 -13.02
CA SER A 46 -3.33 16.89 -12.95
C SER A 46 -2.85 17.11 -11.51
N LYS A 47 -3.61 17.85 -10.69
CA LYS A 47 -3.27 18.09 -9.29
C LYS A 47 -3.33 16.83 -8.43
N LEU A 48 -4.29 15.95 -8.69
CA LEU A 48 -4.37 14.64 -8.04
C LEU A 48 -3.15 13.78 -8.42
N PHE A 49 -2.73 13.80 -9.69
CA PHE A 49 -1.54 13.08 -10.14
C PHE A 49 -0.24 13.60 -9.51
N GLU A 50 -0.13 14.89 -9.18
CA GLU A 50 1.04 15.42 -8.46
C GLU A 50 1.26 14.75 -7.11
N LYS A 51 0.17 14.41 -6.41
CA LYS A 51 0.20 13.74 -5.10
C LYS A 51 0.02 12.22 -5.19
N ALA A 52 -0.31 11.69 -6.37
CA ALA A 52 -0.56 10.27 -6.54
C ALA A 52 0.74 9.46 -6.45
N PRO A 53 0.74 8.30 -5.78
CA PRO A 53 1.86 7.36 -5.78
C PRO A 53 2.27 6.94 -7.20
N LEU A 54 1.35 7.00 -8.17
CA LEU A 54 1.59 6.71 -9.58
C LEU A 54 2.57 7.67 -10.26
N LYS A 55 2.92 8.80 -9.64
CA LYS A 55 4.03 9.65 -10.10
C LYS A 55 5.36 8.90 -10.06
N TYR A 56 5.54 7.99 -9.10
CA TYR A 56 6.79 7.27 -8.91
C TYR A 56 6.91 6.09 -9.89
N PRO A 57 8.01 6.01 -10.67
CA PRO A 57 8.25 4.91 -11.59
C PRO A 57 8.20 3.53 -10.90
N LEU A 58 8.72 3.44 -9.68
CA LEU A 58 8.67 2.21 -8.89
C LEU A 58 7.23 1.70 -8.76
N VAL A 59 6.35 2.51 -8.18
CA VAL A 59 4.93 2.17 -7.92
C VAL A 59 4.20 1.74 -9.20
N ARG A 60 4.42 2.43 -10.32
CA ARG A 60 3.80 2.04 -11.61
C ARG A 60 4.25 0.65 -12.06
N ASN A 61 5.54 0.35 -11.91
CA ASN A 61 6.11 -0.94 -12.32
C ASN A 61 5.83 -2.06 -11.31
N LEU A 62 5.52 -1.75 -10.04
CA LEU A 62 5.07 -2.74 -9.05
C LEU A 62 3.76 -3.44 -9.44
N SER A 63 3.04 -2.94 -10.44
CA SER A 63 1.94 -3.68 -11.07
C SER A 63 2.37 -5.03 -11.66
N VAL A 64 3.67 -5.32 -11.79
CA VAL A 64 4.19 -6.66 -12.08
C VAL A 64 3.83 -7.70 -11.01
N LEU A 65 3.58 -7.25 -9.78
CA LEU A 65 3.15 -8.11 -8.68
C LEU A 65 1.62 -8.27 -8.60
N ASP A 66 0.83 -7.72 -9.53
CA ASP A 66 -0.60 -8.08 -9.61
C ASP A 66 -0.70 -9.45 -10.32
N PRO A 67 -1.18 -10.51 -9.65
CA PRO A 67 -1.26 -11.85 -10.23
C PRO A 67 -2.02 -11.87 -11.57
N ARG A 68 -3.05 -11.03 -11.70
CA ARG A 68 -3.89 -10.94 -12.90
C ARG A 68 -3.21 -10.17 -14.02
N ALA A 69 -2.35 -9.21 -13.70
CA ALA A 69 -1.58 -8.46 -14.68
C ALA A 69 -0.41 -9.31 -15.23
N LEU A 70 0.16 -10.14 -14.36
CA LEU A 70 1.26 -11.03 -14.70
C LEU A 70 0.88 -11.98 -15.85
N LEU A 71 -0.32 -12.56 -15.83
CA LEU A 71 -0.81 -13.49 -16.87
C LEU A 71 -0.93 -12.90 -18.29
N LYS A 72 -0.92 -11.57 -18.44
CA LYS A 72 -1.26 -10.92 -19.73
C LYS A 72 -0.11 -10.96 -20.74
N SER A 73 1.12 -10.75 -20.27
CA SER A 73 2.31 -10.75 -21.12
C SER A 73 3.56 -10.90 -20.28
N LYS A 74 4.37 -11.89 -20.65
CA LYS A 74 5.69 -12.11 -20.07
C LYS A 74 6.60 -10.94 -20.36
N GLU A 75 6.64 -10.47 -21.61
CA GLU A 75 7.52 -9.40 -22.06
C GLU A 75 7.28 -8.10 -21.29
N VAL A 76 6.01 -7.72 -21.12
CA VAL A 76 5.64 -6.52 -20.37
C VAL A 76 6.00 -6.67 -18.90
N SER A 77 5.74 -7.83 -18.31
CA SER A 77 6.04 -8.11 -16.91
C SER A 77 7.55 -8.11 -16.65
N THR A 78 8.35 -8.73 -17.52
CA THR A 78 9.81 -8.70 -17.46
C THR A 78 10.34 -7.27 -17.55
N ARG A 79 9.86 -6.46 -18.49
CA ARG A 79 10.29 -5.05 -18.60
C ARG A 79 9.97 -4.23 -17.34
N LYS A 80 8.81 -4.46 -16.73
CA LYS A 80 8.44 -3.83 -15.47
C LYS A 80 9.37 -4.27 -14.34
N LEU A 81 9.61 -5.58 -14.21
CA LEU A 81 10.53 -6.11 -13.20
C LEU A 81 11.95 -5.56 -13.38
N THR A 82 12.49 -5.54 -14.61
CA THR A 82 13.80 -4.93 -14.91
C THR A 82 13.85 -3.46 -14.47
N THR A 83 12.77 -2.71 -14.67
CA THR A 83 12.69 -1.32 -14.20
C THR A 83 12.69 -1.24 -12.67
N VAL A 84 11.98 -2.14 -11.99
CA VAL A 84 12.00 -2.24 -10.51
C VAL A 84 13.41 -2.55 -10.02
N LEU A 85 14.07 -3.57 -10.57
CA LEU A 85 15.42 -3.97 -10.19
C LEU A 85 16.42 -2.83 -10.37
N ARG A 86 16.38 -2.13 -11.52
CA ARG A 86 17.24 -0.96 -11.75
C ARG A 86 17.08 0.10 -10.66
N LEU A 87 15.83 0.43 -10.28
CA LEU A 87 15.57 1.41 -9.23
C LEU A 87 16.05 0.92 -7.84
N LEU A 88 15.98 -0.39 -7.59
CA LEU A 88 16.49 -0.98 -6.34
C LEU A 88 18.02 -0.98 -6.30
N VAL A 89 18.69 -1.17 -7.44
CA VAL A 89 20.15 -1.02 -7.56
C VAL A 89 20.58 0.43 -7.37
N GLU A 90 19.93 1.38 -8.04
CA GLU A 90 20.19 2.82 -7.90
C GLU A 90 20.05 3.31 -6.43
N THR A 91 19.19 2.65 -5.65
CA THR A 91 18.96 2.96 -4.23
C THR A 91 19.79 2.09 -3.26
N GLY A 92 20.69 1.25 -3.78
CA GLY A 92 21.57 0.39 -2.99
C GLY A 92 20.85 -0.73 -2.22
N ARG A 93 19.64 -1.09 -2.63
CA ARG A 93 18.83 -2.13 -1.98
C ARG A 93 19.14 -3.54 -2.49
N ILE A 94 19.65 -3.64 -3.72
CA ILE A 94 20.08 -4.90 -4.37
C ILE A 94 21.40 -4.62 -5.10
N GLU A 95 22.27 -5.62 -5.18
CA GLU A 95 23.49 -5.55 -5.99
C GLU A 95 23.20 -5.84 -7.47
N ASP A 96 23.84 -5.09 -8.36
CA ASP A 96 23.64 -5.20 -9.82
C ASP A 96 23.90 -6.62 -10.35
N LYS A 97 24.92 -7.30 -9.80
CA LYS A 97 25.30 -8.68 -10.17
C LYS A 97 24.19 -9.72 -9.95
N CYS A 98 23.20 -9.40 -9.10
CA CYS A 98 22.08 -10.30 -8.82
C CYS A 98 20.92 -10.14 -9.82
N CYS A 99 20.89 -9.06 -10.61
CA CYS A 99 19.77 -8.73 -11.48
C CYS A 99 19.51 -9.79 -12.55
N ASP A 100 20.56 -10.26 -13.22
CA ASP A 100 20.43 -11.26 -14.29
C ASP A 100 19.86 -12.58 -13.77
N GLU A 101 20.31 -12.99 -12.57
CA GLU A 101 19.81 -14.19 -11.91
C GLU A 101 18.33 -14.04 -11.53
N ILE A 102 17.92 -12.89 -10.96
CA ILE A 102 16.52 -12.64 -10.61
C ILE A 102 15.63 -12.66 -11.86
N ILE A 103 16.07 -12.06 -12.97
CA ILE A 103 15.32 -12.07 -14.24
C ILE A 103 15.22 -13.49 -14.81
N ARG A 104 16.28 -14.29 -14.71
CA ARG A 104 16.29 -15.70 -15.11
C ARG A 104 15.29 -16.51 -14.28
N GLU A 105 15.32 -16.37 -12.95
CA GLU A 105 14.36 -17.03 -12.04
C GLU A 105 12.93 -16.62 -12.34
N PHE A 106 12.69 -15.33 -12.60
CA PHE A 106 11.37 -14.83 -13.00
C PHE A 106 10.88 -15.43 -14.32
N GLY A 107 11.76 -15.58 -15.31
CA GLY A 107 11.44 -16.24 -16.57
C GLY A 107 11.02 -17.70 -16.34
N HIS A 108 11.78 -18.44 -15.54
CA HIS A 108 11.49 -19.83 -15.19
C HIS A 108 10.16 -19.96 -14.42
N PHE A 109 9.94 -19.09 -13.43
CA PHE A 109 8.69 -19.03 -12.68
C PHE A 109 7.49 -18.78 -13.61
N TYR A 110 7.62 -17.84 -14.54
CA TYR A 110 6.56 -17.53 -15.50
C TYR A 110 6.22 -18.73 -16.38
N ASP A 111 7.23 -19.42 -16.91
CA ASP A 111 7.01 -20.51 -17.86
C ASP A 111 6.49 -21.79 -17.20
N HIS A 112 7.01 -22.13 -16.01
CA HIS A 112 6.75 -23.43 -15.39
C HIS A 112 5.72 -23.39 -14.25
N SER A 113 5.73 -22.32 -13.44
CA SER A 113 4.89 -22.23 -12.24
C SER A 113 3.60 -21.47 -12.49
N LEU A 114 3.68 -20.32 -13.17
CA LEU A 114 2.52 -19.46 -13.43
C LEU A 114 1.54 -20.13 -14.41
N MET A 115 2.04 -20.79 -15.45
CA MET A 115 1.17 -21.49 -16.42
C MET A 115 0.43 -22.66 -15.78
N SER A 116 1.10 -23.40 -14.90
CA SER A 116 0.51 -24.52 -14.16
C SER A 116 -0.54 -24.08 -13.14
N ALA A 117 -0.39 -22.90 -12.54
CA ALA A 117 -1.30 -22.34 -11.54
C ALA A 117 -2.20 -21.22 -12.09
N SER A 118 -2.38 -21.14 -13.42
CA SER A 118 -2.93 -19.95 -14.07
C SER A 118 -4.33 -19.53 -13.59
N ASP A 119 -5.17 -20.48 -13.15
CA ASP A 119 -6.49 -20.18 -12.58
C ASP A 119 -6.39 -19.44 -11.25
N SER A 120 -5.49 -19.85 -10.35
CA SER A 120 -5.28 -19.17 -9.06
C SER A 120 -4.82 -17.71 -9.23
N PHE A 121 -4.02 -17.42 -10.25
CA PHE A 121 -3.56 -16.07 -10.57
C PHE A 121 -4.67 -15.23 -11.23
N ARG A 122 -5.54 -15.86 -12.02
CA ARG A 122 -6.67 -15.19 -12.69
C ARG A 122 -7.76 -14.82 -11.68
N ASP A 123 -8.02 -15.72 -10.75
CA ASP A 123 -9.09 -15.60 -9.76
C ASP A 123 -8.67 -14.88 -8.48
N PHE A 124 -7.39 -14.51 -8.37
CA PHE A 124 -6.91 -13.72 -7.24
C PHE A 124 -7.71 -12.44 -7.07
N ASN A 125 -8.35 -12.30 -5.91
CA ASN A 125 -9.12 -11.12 -5.54
C ASN A 125 -8.37 -10.32 -4.46
N PRO A 126 -7.86 -9.11 -4.78
CA PRO A 126 -7.16 -8.26 -3.82
C PRO A 126 -7.99 -7.80 -2.61
N HIS A 127 -9.33 -7.94 -2.65
CA HIS A 127 -10.20 -7.54 -1.54
C HIS A 127 -10.36 -8.65 -0.48
N SER A 128 -10.15 -9.91 -0.87
CA SER A 128 -10.31 -11.07 0.02
C SER A 128 -9.02 -11.84 0.25
N GLY A 129 -8.08 -11.76 -0.69
CA GLY A 129 -6.80 -12.45 -0.64
C GLY A 129 -5.65 -11.52 -0.26
N ARG A 130 -4.71 -12.07 0.51
CA ARG A 130 -3.46 -11.41 0.88
C ARG A 130 -2.37 -11.72 -0.13
N LEU A 131 -1.77 -10.67 -0.69
CA LEU A 131 -0.78 -10.80 -1.75
C LEU A 131 0.53 -11.44 -1.28
N ASP A 132 0.91 -11.17 -0.03
CA ASP A 132 2.09 -11.75 0.62
C ASP A 132 1.93 -13.26 0.85
N GLU A 133 0.79 -13.70 1.38
CA GLU A 133 0.48 -15.12 1.55
C GLU A 133 0.44 -15.84 0.19
N PHE A 134 -0.19 -15.22 -0.81
CA PHE A 134 -0.25 -15.74 -2.17
C PHE A 134 1.14 -15.97 -2.77
N TYR A 135 2.03 -14.96 -2.72
CA TYR A 135 3.38 -15.14 -3.24
C TYR A 135 4.25 -16.06 -2.39
N GLN A 136 4.03 -16.12 -1.08
CA GLN A 136 4.70 -17.08 -0.23
C GLN A 136 4.40 -18.50 -0.69
N GLU A 137 3.13 -18.85 -0.93
CA GLU A 137 2.73 -20.17 -1.43
C GLU A 137 3.44 -20.53 -2.76
N HIS A 138 3.56 -19.56 -3.66
CA HIS A 138 4.06 -19.79 -5.02
C HIS A 138 5.59 -19.71 -5.18
N LEU A 139 6.28 -19.00 -4.28
CA LEU A 139 7.72 -18.71 -4.40
C LEU A 139 8.57 -19.27 -3.25
N SER A 140 8.06 -19.30 -2.00
CA SER A 140 8.92 -19.55 -0.82
C SER A 140 9.51 -20.96 -0.76
N ASN A 141 8.79 -21.96 -1.27
CA ASN A 141 9.21 -23.36 -1.26
C ASN A 141 10.06 -23.76 -2.48
N LYS A 142 10.37 -22.81 -3.37
CA LYS A 142 11.07 -23.06 -4.63
C LYS A 142 12.48 -22.52 -4.56
N ALA A 143 13.47 -23.41 -4.41
CA ALA A 143 14.88 -23.03 -4.37
C ALA A 143 15.33 -22.27 -5.63
N GLU A 144 14.72 -22.59 -6.77
CA GLU A 144 14.90 -21.94 -8.08
C GLU A 144 14.30 -20.53 -8.19
N CYS A 145 13.57 -20.05 -7.18
CA CYS A 145 12.98 -18.71 -7.13
C CYS A 145 13.48 -17.91 -5.92
N ARG A 146 14.62 -18.30 -5.34
CA ARG A 146 15.11 -17.74 -4.08
C ARG A 146 15.40 -16.24 -4.19
N HIS A 147 16.12 -15.82 -5.22
CA HIS A 147 16.48 -14.41 -5.38
C HIS A 147 15.25 -13.56 -5.71
N LEU A 148 14.37 -14.07 -6.58
CA LEU A 148 13.09 -13.46 -6.88
C LEU A 148 12.23 -13.27 -5.63
N TRP A 149 12.19 -14.28 -4.75
CA TRP A 149 11.43 -14.19 -3.50
C TRP A 149 11.97 -13.11 -2.56
N GLU A 150 13.30 -12.97 -2.45
CA GLU A 150 13.91 -11.88 -1.67
C GLU A 150 13.49 -10.50 -2.19
N VAL A 151 13.47 -10.30 -3.52
CA VAL A 151 13.00 -9.04 -4.12
C VAL A 151 11.52 -8.80 -3.85
N VAL A 152 10.69 -9.84 -3.99
CA VAL A 152 9.24 -9.73 -3.72
C VAL A 152 9.01 -9.34 -2.26
N LYS A 153 9.68 -9.98 -1.30
CA LYS A 153 9.62 -9.59 0.12
C LYS A 153 10.02 -8.15 0.32
N LEU A 154 11.17 -7.75 -0.22
CA LEU A 154 11.68 -6.38 -0.12
C LEU A 154 10.64 -5.37 -0.61
N VAL A 155 10.03 -5.62 -1.77
CA VAL A 155 9.03 -4.73 -2.36
C VAL A 155 7.74 -4.68 -1.54
N LEU A 156 7.24 -5.81 -1.05
CA LEU A 156 6.00 -5.87 -0.27
C LEU A 156 6.12 -5.05 1.03
N VAL A 157 7.32 -5.00 1.64
CA VAL A 157 7.56 -4.18 2.85
C VAL A 157 7.81 -2.69 2.56
N LEU A 158 8.07 -2.28 1.31
CA LEU A 158 8.22 -0.85 0.97
C LEU A 158 6.93 -0.04 1.22
N SER A 159 5.78 -0.72 1.20
CA SER A 159 4.45 -0.10 1.35
C SER A 159 4.13 0.33 2.78
N HIS A 160 5.01 0.07 3.75
CA HIS A 160 4.92 0.64 5.08
C HIS A 160 5.34 2.11 5.05
N GLY A 161 4.45 2.94 4.48
CA GLY A 161 4.38 4.35 4.85
C GLY A 161 4.28 4.48 6.38
N GLN A 162 4.36 5.71 6.87
CA GLN A 162 4.28 6.02 8.30
C GLN A 162 3.05 5.40 8.99
N ALA A 163 2.07 4.78 8.32
CA ALA A 163 0.95 4.03 8.90
C ALA A 163 1.27 3.13 10.11
N SER A 164 2.40 2.41 10.15
CA SER A 164 2.79 1.66 11.37
C SER A 164 3.29 2.58 12.49
N VAL A 165 4.01 3.65 12.14
CA VAL A 165 4.47 4.70 13.05
C VAL A 165 3.30 5.60 13.52
N GLU A 166 2.32 5.88 12.67
CA GLU A 166 1.10 6.66 12.91
C GLU A 166 0.09 5.87 13.74
N ARG A 167 -0.07 4.56 13.49
CA ARG A 167 -0.72 3.66 14.46
C ARG A 167 0.06 3.64 15.78
N GLY A 168 1.38 3.62 15.70
CA GLY A 168 2.30 3.86 16.82
C GLY A 168 1.91 5.11 17.61
N PHE A 169 1.77 6.24 16.94
CA PHE A 169 1.40 7.52 17.55
C PHE A 169 -0.02 7.53 18.10
N SER A 170 -1.00 6.93 17.43
CA SER A 170 -2.37 6.84 17.93
C SER A 170 -2.46 6.02 19.23
N VAL A 171 -1.82 4.85 19.25
CA VAL A 171 -1.77 4.01 20.46
C VAL A 171 -0.93 4.68 21.55
N ASN A 172 0.16 5.38 21.19
CA ASN A 172 0.94 6.14 22.17
C ASN A 172 0.09 7.27 22.75
N LYS A 173 -0.73 7.94 21.95
CA LYS A 173 -1.61 9.02 22.41
C LYS A 173 -2.65 8.52 23.43
N GLU A 174 -3.11 7.28 23.30
CA GLU A 174 -4.03 6.65 24.26
C GLU A 174 -3.35 6.29 25.59
N VAL A 175 -2.02 6.05 25.55
CA VAL A 175 -1.24 5.59 26.71
C VAL A 175 -0.45 6.73 27.38
N ILE A 176 -0.20 7.83 26.68
CA ILE A 176 0.53 8.99 27.21
C ILE A 176 -0.31 9.72 28.26
N VAL A 177 0.29 9.94 29.43
CA VAL A 177 -0.21 10.80 30.51
C VAL A 177 0.81 11.90 30.77
N GLU A 178 0.37 13.06 31.26
CA GLU A 178 1.29 14.15 31.63
C GLU A 178 2.36 13.68 32.64
N ASN A 179 3.61 14.10 32.44
CA ASN A 179 4.78 13.76 33.26
C ASN A 179 5.23 12.28 33.23
N LEU A 180 4.82 11.50 32.22
CA LEU A 180 5.29 10.13 32.02
C LEU A 180 6.74 10.10 31.50
N LYS A 181 7.62 9.33 32.15
CA LYS A 181 8.99 9.09 31.66
C LYS A 181 8.98 8.05 30.53
N GLU A 182 9.96 8.12 29.63
CA GLU A 182 10.09 7.22 28.48
C GLU A 182 10.03 5.73 28.85
N HIS A 183 10.74 5.32 29.90
CA HIS A 183 10.73 3.93 30.36
C HIS A 183 9.33 3.44 30.77
N SER A 184 8.51 4.33 31.35
CA SER A 184 7.14 4.01 31.75
C SER A 184 6.23 3.87 30.53
N LEU A 185 6.43 4.71 29.51
CA LEU A 185 5.73 4.60 28.23
C LEU A 185 6.05 3.28 27.53
N ILE A 186 7.34 2.90 27.47
CA ILE A 186 7.77 1.62 26.88
C ILE A 186 7.14 0.44 27.64
N ALA A 187 7.13 0.47 28.97
CA ALA A 187 6.53 -0.59 29.77
C ALA A 187 5.01 -0.72 29.51
N GLN A 188 4.28 0.39 29.47
CA GLN A 188 2.84 0.37 29.16
C GLN A 188 2.57 -0.10 27.74
N ARG A 189 3.42 0.28 26.77
CA ARG A 189 3.35 -0.20 25.38
C ARG A 189 3.46 -1.72 25.31
N VAL A 190 4.47 -2.29 25.98
CA VAL A 190 4.70 -3.74 26.02
C VAL A 190 3.49 -4.48 26.61
N ILE A 191 2.90 -3.93 27.68
CA ILE A 191 1.70 -4.50 28.28
C ILE A 191 0.53 -4.44 27.27
N ASN A 192 0.26 -3.28 26.68
CA ASN A 192 -0.85 -3.11 25.75
C ASN A 192 -0.72 -4.01 24.52
N ASP A 193 0.47 -4.09 23.93
CA ASP A 193 0.75 -4.95 22.78
C ASP A 193 0.55 -6.43 23.14
N HIS A 194 0.95 -6.86 24.34
CA HIS A 194 0.70 -8.22 24.83
C HIS A 194 -0.79 -8.50 25.00
N VAL A 195 -1.55 -7.60 25.66
CA VAL A 195 -3.00 -7.73 25.84
C VAL A 195 -3.71 -7.87 24.49
N HIS A 196 -3.33 -7.06 23.50
CA HIS A 196 -3.87 -7.18 22.15
C HIS A 196 -3.49 -8.52 21.48
N SER A 197 -2.24 -8.96 21.63
CA SER A 197 -1.77 -10.23 21.03
C SER A 197 -2.52 -11.45 21.55
N VAL A 198 -2.95 -11.45 22.81
CA VAL A 198 -3.73 -12.55 23.41
C VAL A 198 -5.24 -12.41 23.19
N GLY A 199 -5.68 -11.35 22.49
CA GLY A 199 -7.09 -11.12 22.17
C GLY A 199 -7.91 -10.51 23.32
N GLY A 200 -7.26 -9.82 24.26
CA GLY A 200 -7.90 -9.07 25.32
C GLY A 200 -7.52 -9.51 26.73
N LEU A 201 -7.92 -8.70 27.72
CA LEU A 201 -7.55 -8.84 29.14
C LEU A 201 -7.92 -10.20 29.76
N LEU A 202 -9.01 -10.83 29.28
CA LEU A 202 -9.50 -12.10 29.83
C LEU A 202 -8.64 -13.31 29.43
N ASN A 203 -7.81 -13.17 28.40
CA ASN A 203 -7.01 -14.26 27.86
C ASN A 203 -5.55 -14.24 28.35
N ILE A 204 -5.21 -13.33 29.27
CA ILE A 204 -3.86 -13.24 29.81
C ILE A 204 -3.61 -14.43 30.74
N ALA A 205 -2.52 -15.16 30.49
CA ALA A 205 -2.10 -16.26 31.35
C ALA A 205 -1.53 -15.72 32.67
N TYR A 206 -2.14 -16.10 33.79
CA TYR A 206 -1.65 -15.77 35.13
C TYR A 206 -0.54 -16.73 35.55
N THR A 207 0.67 -16.49 35.05
CA THR A 207 1.84 -17.29 35.41
C THR A 207 2.30 -16.99 36.85
N LYS A 208 2.95 -17.96 37.49
CA LYS A 208 3.47 -17.78 38.87
C LYS A 208 4.50 -16.65 38.92
N GLU A 209 5.30 -16.51 37.86
CA GLU A 209 6.30 -15.47 37.69
C GLU A 209 5.66 -14.08 37.64
N LEU A 210 4.53 -13.93 36.94
CA LEU A 210 3.79 -12.67 36.89
C LEU A 210 3.22 -12.29 38.27
N LEU A 211 2.64 -13.26 38.97
CA LEU A 211 2.09 -13.06 40.31
C LEU A 211 3.19 -12.70 41.33
N LEU A 212 4.34 -13.38 41.28
CA LEU A 212 5.50 -13.09 42.13
C LEU A 212 6.10 -11.71 41.82
N SER A 213 6.20 -11.36 40.53
CA SER A 213 6.67 -10.04 40.09
C SER A 213 5.76 -8.92 40.60
N ALA A 214 4.44 -9.09 40.51
CA ALA A 214 3.46 -8.13 41.02
C ALA A 214 3.52 -8.01 42.55
N ALA A 215 3.60 -9.12 43.28
CA ALA A 215 3.72 -9.13 44.73
C ALA A 215 5.01 -8.42 45.22
N SER A 216 6.10 -8.58 44.48
CA SER A 216 7.41 -8.00 44.81
C SER A 216 7.59 -6.58 44.25
N ALA A 217 6.64 -6.04 43.49
CA ALA A 217 6.78 -4.75 42.82
C ALA A 217 6.99 -3.59 43.80
N ARG A 218 6.38 -3.65 45.00
CA ARG A 218 6.55 -2.62 46.04
C ARG A 218 7.97 -2.55 46.59
N GLN A 219 8.65 -3.69 46.74
CA GLN A 219 10.03 -3.72 47.25
C GLN A 219 10.99 -2.99 46.32
N LYS A 220 10.75 -3.07 45.01
CA LYS A 220 11.56 -2.36 44.00
C LYS A 220 11.51 -0.84 44.11
N TYR A 221 10.50 -0.26 44.75
CA TYR A 221 10.44 1.18 45.03
C TYR A 221 11.15 1.57 46.33
N LEU A 222 11.36 0.61 47.24
CA LEU A 222 12.05 0.84 48.51
C LEU A 222 13.57 0.68 48.37
N ASP A 223 14.02 -0.04 47.35
CA ASP A 223 15.43 -0.30 47.05
C ASP A 223 16.08 0.73 46.10
N VAL A 224 15.40 1.83 45.77
CA VAL A 224 15.97 2.94 44.99
C VAL A 224 16.54 3.99 45.96
N PRO A 225 17.86 4.27 45.96
CA PRO A 225 18.43 5.35 46.78
C PRO A 225 17.97 6.75 46.34
#